data_AF-A0A7S1F8S9-F1
#
_entry.id   AF-A0A7S1F8S9-F1
#
_cell.length_a   1.000
_cell.length_b   1.000
_cell.length_c   1.000
_cell.angle_alpha   90.00
_cell.angle_beta   90.00
_cell.angle_gamma   90.00
#
_symmetry.space_group_name_H-M   'P 1'
#
loop_
_entity.id
_entity.type
_entity.pdbx_description
1 polymer ?
#
loop_
_entity_poly.entity_id
_entity_poly.type
_entity_poly.pdbx_seq_one_letter_code
_entity_poly.pdbx_strand_id
1 'polypeptide(L)'
;MSDDAVHGYVLHCIPRRLFTFWVAFLLFLRGMVEIGYLLVVFATSYDSHYMRDNCFAHGGSRCAQNLSCHGSMAVTYHVGSVVYIGGGLVFGFCGMLGTITNRPEPLLRFWWYLRFYVYFLTATILLDFLFLFGCDAYPQGMVFGAVNFPVPNLPVSEGFKNQLQLLSWFPRETTEEFTNCRLWAWYLLNSMITWWSFSTSADSVHIQASLDTYGTIGLGPNHNLHTWKQQLSEETKWKTYLRESRERLAATWQDVAWDPDELAEGPPKHYTAWGPRPGEHPIWQRHARPSGYGADDVDDNRSKVVEF
;
A
#
# COMPACT_ATOMS: atom_id res chain seq x y z
N MET A 1 -5.61 3.71 -20.47
CA MET A 1 -4.47 2.96 -19.89
C MET A 1 -5.01 2.30 -18.63
N SER A 2 -4.71 1.02 -18.37
CA SER A 2 -5.12 0.43 -17.09
C SER A 2 -4.37 1.14 -15.96
N ASP A 3 -5.08 1.47 -14.89
CA ASP A 3 -4.51 2.20 -13.73
C ASP A 3 -3.27 1.49 -13.15
N ASP A 4 -3.14 0.19 -13.38
CA ASP A 4 -2.01 -0.63 -12.94
C ASP A 4 -0.67 -0.25 -13.59
N ALA A 5 -0.67 0.23 -14.83
CA ALA A 5 0.57 0.64 -15.52
C ALA A 5 1.24 1.85 -14.86
N VAL A 6 0.45 2.69 -14.18
CA VAL A 6 0.91 3.91 -13.51
C VAL A 6 1.57 3.59 -12.15
N HIS A 7 1.11 2.53 -11.48
CA HIS A 7 1.58 2.14 -10.16
C HIS A 7 2.85 1.28 -10.18
N GLY A 8 3.19 0.73 -11.34
CA GLY A 8 4.37 -0.10 -11.55
C GLY A 8 4.24 -1.51 -10.95
N TYR A 9 5.36 -2.22 -10.95
CA TYR A 9 5.44 -3.64 -10.58
C TYR A 9 6.30 -3.85 -9.33
N VAL A 10 5.93 -4.85 -8.54
CA VAL A 10 6.74 -5.41 -7.45
C VAL A 10 7.41 -6.68 -7.98
N LEU A 11 8.70 -6.85 -7.68
CA LEU A 11 9.52 -7.96 -8.19
C LEU A 11 9.46 -8.14 -9.71
N HIS A 12 9.26 -7.05 -10.46
CA HIS A 12 9.16 -7.01 -11.93
C HIS A 12 8.00 -7.79 -12.56
N CYS A 13 7.17 -8.49 -11.79
CA CYS A 13 6.14 -9.39 -12.34
C CYS A 13 4.73 -9.12 -11.82
N ILE A 14 4.57 -8.53 -10.63
CA ILE A 14 3.25 -8.41 -9.98
C ILE A 14 2.84 -6.94 -9.95
N PRO A 15 1.64 -6.57 -10.45
CA PRO A 15 1.14 -5.21 -10.32
C PRO A 15 1.10 -4.78 -8.84
N ARG A 16 1.66 -3.61 -8.52
CA ARG A 16 1.83 -3.17 -7.13
C ARG A 16 0.52 -3.12 -6.35
N ARG A 17 -0.55 -2.65 -6.98
CA ARG A 17 -1.89 -2.56 -6.36
C ARG A 17 -2.44 -3.94 -6.00
N LEU A 18 -2.29 -4.91 -6.91
CA LEU A 18 -2.68 -6.30 -6.68
C LEU A 18 -1.83 -6.93 -5.55
N PHE A 19 -0.52 -6.70 -5.56
CA PHE A 19 0.38 -7.16 -4.52
C PHE A 19 0.00 -6.60 -3.14
N THR A 20 -0.17 -5.29 -3.00
CA THR A 20 -0.58 -4.65 -1.74
C THR A 20 -1.93 -5.17 -1.25
N PHE A 21 -2.89 -5.36 -2.16
CA PHE A 21 -4.20 -5.91 -1.81
C PHE A 21 -4.05 -7.32 -1.24
N TRP A 22 -3.31 -8.21 -1.90
CA TRP A 22 -3.12 -9.58 -1.42
C TRP A 22 -2.38 -9.65 -0.10
N VAL A 23 -1.33 -8.85 0.10
CA VAL A 23 -0.63 -8.79 1.38
C VAL A 23 -1.57 -8.35 2.50
N ALA A 24 -2.35 -7.28 2.27
CA ALA A 24 -3.33 -6.79 3.24
C ALA A 24 -4.43 -7.83 3.52
N PHE A 25 -4.94 -8.47 2.48
CA PHE A 25 -5.96 -9.52 2.57
C PHE A 25 -5.46 -10.75 3.33
N LEU A 26 -4.26 -11.23 3.04
CA LEU A 26 -3.69 -12.40 3.72
C LEU A 26 -3.44 -12.13 5.21
N LEU A 27 -2.96 -10.93 5.57
CA LEU A 27 -2.79 -10.55 6.97
C LEU A 27 -4.13 -10.42 7.71
N PHE A 28 -5.13 -9.83 7.05
CA PHE A 28 -6.48 -9.73 7.61
C PHE A 28 -7.11 -11.10 7.80
N LEU A 29 -7.09 -11.94 6.76
CA LEU A 29 -7.64 -13.29 6.77
C LEU A 29 -6.97 -14.14 7.86
N ARG A 30 -5.65 -14.06 7.97
CA ARG A 30 -4.91 -14.75 9.03
C ARG A 30 -5.33 -14.27 10.42
N GLY A 31 -5.42 -12.96 10.62
CA GLY A 31 -5.91 -12.40 11.88
C GLY A 31 -7.31 -12.90 12.25
N MET A 32 -8.23 -12.97 11.28
CA MET A 32 -9.57 -13.52 11.50
C MET A 32 -9.56 -15.00 11.86
N VAL A 33 -8.77 -15.82 11.15
CA VAL A 33 -8.69 -17.27 11.41
C VAL A 33 -8.12 -17.53 12.80
N GLU A 34 -7.05 -16.83 13.18
CA GLU A 34 -6.41 -17.00 14.49
C GLU A 34 -7.33 -16.55 15.64
N ILE A 35 -8.05 -15.43 15.49
CA ILE A 35 -9.04 -14.99 16.48
C ILE A 35 -10.21 -15.97 16.56
N GLY A 36 -10.70 -16.45 15.43
CA GLY A 36 -11.75 -17.47 15.39
C GLY A 36 -11.33 -18.75 16.09
N TYR A 37 -10.10 -19.21 15.84
CA TYR A 37 -9.51 -20.37 16.53
C TYR A 37 -9.41 -20.13 18.03
N LEU A 38 -8.90 -18.97 18.47
CA LEU A 38 -8.80 -18.63 19.90
C LEU A 38 -10.17 -18.59 20.58
N LEU A 39 -11.20 -18.07 19.91
CA LEU A 39 -12.58 -18.07 20.44
C LEU A 39 -13.14 -19.49 20.57
N VAL A 40 -12.91 -20.37 19.59
CA VAL A 40 -13.34 -21.78 19.65
C VAL A 40 -12.62 -22.50 20.78
N VAL A 41 -11.29 -22.38 20.86
CA VAL A 41 -10.49 -22.99 21.94
C VAL A 41 -10.94 -22.48 23.30
N PHE A 42 -11.16 -21.17 23.45
CA PHE A 42 -11.66 -20.60 24.69
C PHE A 42 -13.04 -21.13 25.06
N ALA A 43 -13.94 -21.28 24.08
CA ALA A 43 -15.29 -21.80 24.29
C ALA A 43 -15.30 -23.30 24.64
N THR A 44 -14.42 -24.12 24.04
CA THR A 44 -14.35 -25.56 24.28
C THR A 44 -13.49 -25.94 25.48
N SER A 45 -12.54 -25.10 25.87
CA SER A 45 -11.63 -25.32 27.01
C SER A 45 -12.15 -24.72 28.32
N TYR A 46 -13.41 -24.27 28.33
CA TYR A 46 -14.09 -23.72 29.51
C TYR A 46 -14.45 -24.78 30.56
N ASP A 47 -13.73 -25.91 30.59
CA ASP A 47 -13.73 -26.85 31.71
C ASP A 47 -12.59 -26.49 32.67
N SER A 48 -12.92 -25.64 33.64
CA SER A 48 -12.44 -25.49 35.04
C SER A 48 -10.97 -25.73 35.48
N HIS A 49 -10.05 -26.20 34.65
CA HIS A 49 -8.68 -26.56 35.04
C HIS A 49 -7.66 -25.42 34.85
N TYR A 50 -7.89 -24.48 33.93
CA TYR A 50 -6.96 -23.36 33.69
C TYR A 50 -6.93 -22.28 34.77
N MET A 51 -7.92 -22.27 35.68
CA MET A 51 -7.91 -21.35 36.83
C MET A 51 -7.09 -21.87 38.03
N ARG A 52 -6.64 -23.13 37.99
CA ARG A 52 -6.06 -23.80 39.18
C ARG A 52 -4.54 -23.63 39.32
N ASP A 53 -3.85 -23.24 38.26
CA ASP A 53 -2.39 -22.95 38.29
C ASP A 53 -2.08 -21.46 38.47
N ASN A 54 -3.09 -20.65 38.80
CA ASN A 54 -2.87 -19.26 39.14
C ASN A 54 -2.08 -19.16 40.44
N CYS A 55 -0.89 -18.58 40.31
CA CYS A 55 -0.02 -18.00 41.34
C CYS A 55 -0.71 -17.25 42.50
N PHE A 56 -2.00 -16.94 42.39
CA PHE A 56 -2.84 -16.44 43.46
C PHE A 56 -3.10 -17.46 44.59
N ALA A 57 -3.10 -18.76 44.30
CA ALA A 57 -3.38 -19.81 45.30
C ALA A 57 -2.16 -20.18 46.17
N HIS A 58 -0.93 -19.90 45.71
CA HIS A 58 0.32 -20.36 46.34
C HIS A 58 1.16 -19.26 47.01
N GLY A 59 0.52 -18.21 47.53
CA GLY A 59 1.15 -17.31 48.50
C GLY A 59 2.44 -16.63 47.99
N GLY A 60 2.33 -15.84 46.92
CA GLY A 60 3.11 -14.62 46.64
C GLY A 60 4.65 -14.68 46.49
N SER A 61 5.33 -15.73 46.94
CA SER A 61 6.80 -15.77 47.04
C SER A 61 7.47 -16.62 45.97
N ARG A 62 6.76 -17.61 45.39
CA ARG A 62 7.28 -18.45 44.30
C ARG A 62 6.98 -17.92 42.89
N CYS A 63 6.13 -16.92 42.78
CA CYS A 63 5.75 -16.30 41.50
C CYS A 63 6.51 -15.03 41.15
N ALA A 64 7.54 -14.69 41.93
CA ALA A 64 8.53 -13.68 41.57
C ALA A 64 9.52 -14.18 40.49
N GLN A 65 9.07 -15.05 39.59
CA GLN A 65 9.84 -15.53 38.44
C GLN A 65 9.62 -14.68 37.18
N ASN A 66 8.91 -13.56 37.26
CA ASN A 66 8.68 -12.66 36.11
C ASN A 66 9.99 -12.08 35.52
N LEU A 67 11.09 -12.12 36.27
CA LEU A 67 12.44 -11.75 35.83
C LEU A 67 13.40 -12.94 35.76
N SER A 68 12.90 -14.18 35.89
CA SER A 68 13.71 -15.38 35.68
C SER A 68 13.72 -15.74 34.20
N CYS A 69 14.76 -16.46 33.77
CA CYS A 69 14.82 -17.04 32.44
C CYS A 69 13.59 -17.90 32.12
N HIS A 70 12.97 -18.53 33.13
CA HIS A 70 11.77 -19.31 32.89
C HIS A 70 10.56 -18.42 32.57
N GLY A 71 10.38 -17.31 33.28
CA GLY A 71 9.26 -16.39 33.06
C GLY A 71 9.36 -15.60 31.76
N SER A 72 10.57 -15.26 31.31
CA SER A 72 10.76 -14.48 30.07
C SER A 72 10.69 -15.32 28.79
N MET A 73 10.71 -16.65 28.90
CA MET A 73 10.77 -17.59 27.78
C MET A 73 9.61 -17.47 26.77
N ALA A 74 8.41 -17.15 27.27
CA ALA A 74 7.18 -17.09 26.49
C ALA A 74 6.78 -15.67 26.06
N VAL A 75 7.46 -14.64 26.60
CA VAL A 75 7.05 -13.24 26.46
C VAL A 75 7.12 -12.80 25.00
N THR A 76 8.24 -13.03 24.33
CA THR A 76 8.43 -12.63 22.93
C THR A 76 7.43 -13.31 22.01
N TYR A 77 7.12 -14.59 22.27
CA TYR A 77 6.12 -15.35 21.53
C TYR A 77 4.71 -14.78 21.69
N HIS A 78 4.23 -14.58 22.92
CA HIS A 78 2.86 -14.11 23.15
C HIS A 78 2.67 -12.65 22.75
N VAL A 79 3.63 -11.78 23.07
CA VAL A 79 3.57 -10.37 22.63
C VAL A 79 3.60 -10.30 21.10
N GLY A 80 4.45 -11.10 20.46
CA GLY A 80 4.51 -11.19 19.00
C GLY A 80 3.19 -11.65 18.38
N SER A 81 2.55 -12.67 18.94
CA SER A 81 1.24 -13.14 18.50
C SER A 81 0.16 -12.06 18.60
N VAL A 82 0.10 -11.31 19.71
CA VAL A 82 -0.88 -10.22 19.87
C VAL A 82 -0.65 -9.11 18.83
N VAL A 83 0.60 -8.69 18.67
CA VAL A 83 0.98 -7.64 17.70
C VAL A 83 0.63 -8.08 16.27
N TYR A 84 0.97 -9.31 15.91
CA TYR A 84 0.76 -9.86 14.58
C TYR A 84 -0.73 -10.09 14.26
N ILE A 85 -1.47 -10.73 15.17
CA ILE A 85 -2.88 -11.08 14.97
C ILE A 85 -3.74 -9.82 15.05
N GLY A 86 -3.61 -9.04 16.13
CA GLY A 86 -4.41 -7.83 16.34
C GLY A 86 -4.09 -6.74 15.32
N GLY A 87 -2.80 -6.53 15.05
CA GLY A 87 -2.34 -5.60 14.04
C GLY A 87 -2.72 -6.03 12.63
N GLY A 88 -2.54 -7.32 12.29
CA GLY A 88 -2.94 -7.90 11.01
C GLY A 88 -4.44 -7.75 10.73
N LEU A 89 -5.29 -7.94 11.74
CA LEU A 89 -6.74 -7.75 11.61
C LEU A 89 -7.09 -6.28 11.31
N VAL A 90 -6.67 -5.35 12.16
CA VAL A 90 -7.11 -3.95 12.05
C VAL A 90 -6.44 -3.24 10.87
N PHE A 91 -5.13 -3.36 10.74
CA PHE A 91 -4.38 -2.66 9.71
C PHE A 91 -4.42 -3.39 8.37
N GLY A 92 -4.55 -4.72 8.34
CA GLY A 92 -4.81 -5.46 7.10
C GLY A 92 -6.13 -5.04 6.47
N PHE A 93 -7.19 -4.88 7.27
CA PHE A 93 -8.46 -4.33 6.78
C PHE A 93 -8.31 -2.90 6.24
N CYS A 94 -7.54 -2.04 6.91
CA CYS A 94 -7.22 -0.71 6.39
C CYS A 94 -6.49 -0.78 5.05
N GLY A 95 -5.48 -1.66 4.91
CA GLY A 95 -4.75 -1.86 3.65
C GLY A 95 -5.68 -2.29 2.51
N MET A 96 -6.59 -3.24 2.77
CA MET A 96 -7.60 -3.66 1.79
C MET A 96 -8.51 -2.49 1.38
N LEU A 97 -9.09 -1.78 2.35
CA LEU A 97 -9.94 -0.62 2.05
C LEU A 97 -9.20 0.44 1.26
N GLY A 98 -7.95 0.73 1.61
CA GLY A 98 -7.13 1.71 0.92
C GLY A 98 -6.86 1.35 -0.55
N THR A 99 -6.52 0.10 -0.82
CA THR A 99 -6.29 -0.39 -2.19
C THR A 99 -7.56 -0.42 -3.05
N ILE A 100 -8.73 -0.74 -2.47
CA ILE A 100 -10.01 -0.75 -3.18
C ILE A 100 -10.46 0.68 -3.48
N THR A 101 -10.39 1.57 -2.49
CA THR A 101 -10.93 2.94 -2.57
C THR A 101 -9.95 3.96 -3.14
N ASN A 102 -8.70 3.58 -3.43
CA ASN A 102 -7.61 4.48 -3.84
C ASN A 102 -7.43 5.65 -2.88
N ARG A 103 -7.59 5.39 -1.57
CA ARG A 103 -7.40 6.41 -0.54
C ARG A 103 -6.03 6.22 0.13
N PRO A 104 -5.19 7.26 0.17
CA PRO A 104 -3.85 7.14 0.73
C PRO A 104 -3.85 7.03 2.27
N GLU A 105 -4.79 7.65 2.97
CA GLU A 105 -4.86 7.62 4.44
C GLU A 105 -4.88 6.19 5.03
N PRO A 106 -5.79 5.28 4.63
CA PRO A 106 -5.80 3.91 5.15
C PRO A 106 -4.56 3.10 4.71
N LEU A 107 -3.98 3.38 3.53
CA LEU A 107 -2.72 2.77 3.10
C LEU A 107 -1.54 3.22 3.97
N LEU A 108 -1.49 4.50 4.35
CA LEU A 108 -0.46 5.02 5.25
C LEU A 108 -0.54 4.42 6.64
N ARG A 109 -1.76 4.17 7.16
CA ARG A 109 -1.94 3.44 8.43
C ARG A 109 -1.41 2.01 8.33
N PHE A 110 -1.72 1.31 7.24
CA PHE A 110 -1.20 -0.03 6.99
C PHE A 110 0.32 -0.04 6.83
N TRP A 111 0.88 0.93 6.12
CA TRP A 111 2.33 1.11 5.99
C TRP A 111 3.03 1.32 7.33
N TRP A 112 2.51 2.21 8.19
CA TRP A 112 3.07 2.43 9.53
C TRP A 112 3.05 1.15 10.38
N TYR A 113 1.98 0.36 10.28
CA TYR A 113 1.92 -0.94 10.92
C TYR A 113 3.00 -1.90 10.41
N LEU A 114 3.16 -2.03 9.09
CA LEU A 114 4.20 -2.90 8.51
C LEU A 114 5.60 -2.46 8.94
N ARG A 115 5.87 -1.15 8.95
CA ARG A 115 7.14 -0.59 9.47
C ARG A 115 7.35 -0.90 10.95
N PHE A 116 6.34 -0.67 11.78
CA PHE A 116 6.37 -1.02 13.19
C PHE A 116 6.65 -2.50 13.38
N TYR A 117 6.00 -3.38 12.62
CA TYR A 117 6.19 -4.81 12.69
C TYR A 117 7.62 -5.23 12.32
N VAL A 118 8.23 -4.61 11.30
CA VAL A 118 9.63 -4.84 10.94
C VAL A 118 10.57 -4.48 12.10
N TYR A 119 10.37 -3.32 12.75
CA TYR A 119 11.17 -2.93 13.91
C TYR A 119 10.93 -3.84 15.12
N PHE A 120 9.68 -4.20 15.35
CA PHE A 120 9.29 -5.15 16.39
C PHE A 120 9.98 -6.50 16.18
N LEU A 121 9.98 -7.03 14.94
CA LEU A 121 10.64 -8.28 14.59
C LEU A 121 12.17 -8.20 14.82
N THR A 122 12.80 -7.08 14.46
CA THR A 122 14.22 -6.87 14.77
C THR A 122 14.47 -6.89 16.28
N ALA A 123 13.62 -6.22 17.07
CA ALA A 123 13.75 -6.21 18.52
C ALA A 123 13.52 -7.60 19.13
N THR A 124 12.53 -8.37 18.67
CA THR A 124 12.28 -9.74 19.18
C THR A 124 13.42 -10.68 18.84
N ILE A 125 14.00 -10.60 17.63
CA ILE A 125 15.18 -11.40 17.26
C ILE A 125 16.33 -11.11 18.23
N LEU A 126 16.63 -9.84 18.49
CA LEU A 126 17.70 -9.45 19.42
C LEU A 126 17.44 -9.95 20.85
N LEU A 127 16.21 -9.82 21.33
CA LEU A 127 15.82 -10.30 22.66
C LEU A 127 15.89 -11.83 22.76
N ASP A 128 15.47 -12.55 21.73
CA ASP A 128 15.54 -14.01 21.68
C ASP A 128 17.00 -14.50 21.68
N PHE A 129 17.91 -13.80 20.97
CA PHE A 129 19.34 -14.13 21.03
C PHE A 129 19.96 -13.78 22.39
N LEU A 130 19.60 -12.63 22.97
CA LEU A 130 20.06 -12.27 24.32
C LEU A 130 19.61 -13.32 25.34
N PHE A 131 18.38 -13.82 25.21
CA PHE A 131 17.85 -14.91 26.02
C PHE A 131 18.63 -16.21 25.79
N LEU A 132 18.84 -16.61 24.53
CA LEU A 132 19.56 -17.83 24.18
C LEU A 132 20.96 -17.88 24.80
N PHE A 133 21.72 -16.78 24.71
CA PHE A 133 23.07 -16.73 25.26
C PHE A 133 23.12 -16.44 26.76
N GLY A 134 22.15 -15.71 27.31
CA GLY A 134 22.10 -15.38 28.73
C GLY A 134 21.58 -16.52 29.62
N CYS A 135 20.65 -17.31 29.10
CA CYS A 135 19.95 -18.38 29.83
C CYS A 135 20.32 -19.79 29.37
N ASP A 136 21.16 -19.92 28.33
CA ASP A 136 21.56 -21.17 27.68
C ASP A 136 20.36 -22.10 27.36
N ALA A 137 19.27 -21.48 26.90
CA ALA A 137 18.02 -22.15 26.61
C ALA A 137 17.31 -21.48 25.43
N TYR A 138 16.57 -22.26 24.66
CA TYR A 138 15.80 -21.73 23.54
C TYR A 138 14.54 -21.01 24.04
N PRO A 139 14.30 -19.76 23.61
CA PRO A 139 13.03 -19.10 23.86
C PRO A 139 11.92 -19.80 23.06
N GLN A 140 10.69 -19.69 23.54
CA GLN A 140 9.55 -20.35 22.92
C GLN A 140 9.38 -19.94 21.45
N GLY A 141 9.60 -18.66 21.13
CA GLY A 141 9.55 -18.15 19.76
C GLY A 141 10.50 -18.87 18.80
N MET A 142 11.71 -19.23 19.26
CA MET A 142 12.68 -19.97 18.44
C MET A 142 12.24 -21.40 18.17
N VAL A 143 11.75 -22.11 19.19
CA VAL A 143 11.31 -23.50 19.04
C VAL A 143 10.07 -23.60 18.16
N PHE A 144 9.04 -22.80 18.44
CA PHE A 144 7.83 -22.79 17.63
C PHE A 144 8.07 -22.24 16.23
N GLY A 145 8.97 -21.28 16.07
CA GLY A 145 9.41 -20.79 14.77
C GLY A 145 10.09 -21.85 13.91
N ALA A 146 10.83 -22.79 14.54
CA ALA A 146 11.42 -23.94 13.86
C ALA A 146 10.39 -25.06 13.58
N VAL A 147 9.45 -25.31 14.49
CA VAL A 147 8.37 -26.31 14.29
C VAL A 147 7.47 -25.94 13.12
N ASN A 148 7.13 -24.65 12.98
CA ASN A 148 6.28 -24.11 11.93
C ASN A 148 7.00 -23.90 10.59
N PHE A 149 8.18 -24.51 10.40
CA PHE A 149 8.86 -24.44 9.12
C PHE A 149 7.98 -25.09 8.02
N PRO A 150 7.78 -24.43 6.87
CA PRO A 150 6.78 -24.83 5.89
C PRO A 150 7.10 -26.14 5.16
N VAL A 151 8.35 -26.63 5.28
CA VAL A 151 8.79 -27.85 4.61
C VAL A 151 8.65 -29.03 5.58
N PRO A 152 7.90 -30.10 5.21
CA PRO A 152 7.71 -31.25 6.08
C PRO A 152 9.03 -31.93 6.40
N ASN A 153 9.16 -32.44 7.63
CA ASN A 153 10.38 -33.08 8.17
C ASN A 153 11.63 -32.19 8.25
N LEU A 154 11.50 -30.88 8.01
CA LEU A 154 12.55 -29.90 8.25
C LEU A 154 12.07 -28.86 9.29
N PRO A 155 12.99 -28.31 10.11
CA PRO A 155 14.34 -28.81 10.36
C PRO A 155 14.38 -30.09 11.21
N VAL A 156 13.24 -30.48 11.76
CA VAL A 156 13.07 -31.61 12.68
C VAL A 156 11.93 -32.49 12.16
N SER A 157 11.98 -33.81 12.40
CA SER A 157 10.89 -34.73 12.02
C SER A 157 9.59 -34.42 12.76
N GLU A 158 8.45 -34.71 12.14
CA GLU A 158 7.12 -34.42 12.72
C GLU A 158 6.90 -35.09 14.09
N GLY A 159 7.46 -36.28 14.31
CA GLY A 159 7.38 -36.96 15.61
C GLY A 159 8.03 -36.18 16.75
N PHE A 160 9.20 -35.60 16.48
CA PHE A 160 9.92 -34.78 17.45
C PHE A 160 9.31 -33.39 17.63
N LYS A 161 8.67 -32.83 16.59
CA LYS A 161 7.91 -31.57 16.70
C LYS A 161 6.78 -31.69 17.73
N ASN A 162 6.05 -32.80 17.73
CA ASN A 162 4.98 -33.04 18.70
C ASN A 162 5.52 -33.20 20.13
N GLN A 163 6.70 -33.82 20.30
CA GLN A 163 7.32 -33.97 21.61
C GLN A 163 7.87 -32.64 22.16
N LEU A 164 8.41 -31.78 21.28
CA LEU A 164 8.84 -30.43 21.65
C LEU A 164 7.69 -29.55 22.14
N GLN A 165 6.48 -29.72 21.61
CA GLN A 165 5.31 -28.95 22.07
C GLN A 165 4.88 -29.31 23.50
N LEU A 166 5.27 -30.47 24.02
CA LEU A 166 4.89 -30.94 25.35
C LEU A 166 5.89 -30.52 26.45
N LEU A 167 7.07 -30.03 26.06
CA LEU A 167 8.11 -29.60 26.99
C LEU A 167 7.84 -28.17 27.48
N SER A 168 7.96 -27.96 28.79
CA SER A 168 7.81 -26.64 29.42
C SER A 168 9.09 -25.80 29.39
N TRP A 169 10.24 -26.42 29.10
CA TRP A 169 11.56 -25.78 29.08
C TRP A 169 12.45 -26.40 28.01
N PHE A 170 13.29 -25.59 27.35
CA PHE A 170 14.14 -26.02 26.23
C PHE A 170 15.63 -25.70 26.50
N PRO A 171 16.33 -26.46 27.37
CA PRO A 171 17.77 -26.31 27.53
C PRO A 171 18.47 -26.47 26.19
N ARG A 172 19.46 -25.63 25.90
CA ARG A 172 20.08 -25.61 24.57
C ARG A 172 20.73 -26.94 24.20
N GLU A 173 21.59 -27.46 25.08
CA GLU A 173 22.34 -28.71 24.85
C GLU A 173 21.39 -29.89 24.63
N THR A 174 20.46 -30.12 25.55
CA THR A 174 19.48 -31.21 25.46
C THR A 174 18.60 -31.10 24.21
N THR A 175 18.22 -29.88 23.82
CA THR A 175 17.36 -29.67 22.64
C THR A 175 18.14 -29.90 21.35
N GLU A 176 19.40 -29.45 21.26
CA GLU A 176 20.27 -29.68 20.11
C GLU A 176 20.64 -31.16 19.94
N GLU A 177 20.92 -31.87 21.05
CA GLU A 177 21.15 -33.33 21.03
C GLU A 177 19.90 -34.09 20.56
N PHE A 178 18.73 -33.72 21.07
CA PHE A 178 17.49 -34.38 20.74
C PHE A 178 17.07 -34.16 19.28
N THR A 179 17.26 -32.94 18.78
CA THR A 179 16.86 -32.57 17.41
C THR A 179 17.94 -32.82 16.37
N ASN A 180 19.18 -33.10 16.80
CA ASN A 180 20.38 -33.14 15.95
C ASN A 180 20.53 -31.91 15.06
N CYS A 181 20.06 -30.74 15.52
CA CYS A 181 20.00 -29.54 14.72
C CYS A 181 20.19 -28.27 15.55
N ARG A 182 20.79 -27.26 14.94
CA ARG A 182 20.90 -25.91 15.52
C ARG A 182 19.63 -25.12 15.23
N LEU A 183 18.67 -25.17 16.14
CA LEU A 183 17.36 -24.51 15.97
C LEU A 183 17.49 -22.99 15.76
N TRP A 184 18.47 -22.34 16.38
CA TRP A 184 18.68 -20.89 16.24
C TRP A 184 18.99 -20.48 14.78
N ALA A 185 19.67 -21.34 14.01
CA ALA A 185 20.04 -21.04 12.63
C ALA A 185 18.81 -21.05 11.71
N TRP A 186 17.92 -22.02 11.92
CA TRP A 186 16.64 -22.11 11.20
C TRP A 186 15.68 -21.00 11.59
N TYR A 187 15.61 -20.68 12.87
CA TYR A 187 14.86 -19.52 13.34
C TYR A 187 15.38 -18.23 12.69
N LEU A 188 16.69 -18.03 12.64
CA LEU A 188 17.29 -16.84 12.03
C LEU A 188 16.97 -16.78 10.52
N LEU A 189 17.10 -17.88 9.80
CA LEU A 189 16.75 -17.96 8.38
C LEU A 189 15.27 -17.59 8.15
N ASN A 190 14.35 -18.22 8.88
CA ASN A 190 12.92 -17.96 8.77
C ASN A 190 12.57 -16.50 9.14
N SER A 191 13.21 -15.99 10.19
CA SER A 191 13.04 -14.60 10.65
C SER A 191 13.56 -13.60 9.62
N MET A 192 14.68 -13.87 8.96
CA MET A 192 15.23 -13.02 7.90
C MET A 192 14.35 -13.01 6.65
N ILE A 193 13.81 -14.17 6.25
CA ILE A 193 12.85 -14.27 5.13
C ILE A 193 11.58 -13.47 5.45
N THR A 194 11.05 -13.63 6.68
CA THR A 194 9.88 -12.89 7.15
C THR A 194 10.17 -11.39 7.18
N TRP A 195 11.29 -10.98 7.77
CA TRP A 195 11.72 -9.59 7.85
C TRP A 195 11.82 -8.95 6.46
N TRP A 196 12.48 -9.63 5.52
CA TRP A 196 12.63 -9.17 4.15
C TRP A 196 11.28 -9.04 3.43
N SER A 197 10.39 -10.02 3.62
CA SER A 197 9.04 -10.00 3.03
C SER A 197 8.21 -8.81 3.55
N PHE A 198 8.23 -8.57 4.86
CA PHE A 198 7.54 -7.44 5.47
C PHE A 198 8.15 -6.09 5.09
N SER A 199 9.49 -5.99 5.02
CA SER A 199 10.16 -4.76 4.58
C SER A 199 9.82 -4.42 3.13
N THR A 200 9.91 -5.40 2.22
CA THR A 200 9.56 -5.23 0.81
C THR A 200 8.09 -4.85 0.65
N SER A 201 7.21 -5.43 1.47
CA SER A 201 5.79 -5.08 1.50
C SER A 201 5.56 -3.65 1.96
N ALA A 202 6.21 -3.23 3.05
CA ALA A 202 6.12 -1.87 3.57
C ALA A 202 6.57 -0.84 2.52
N ASP A 203 7.70 -1.07 1.86
CA ASP A 203 8.19 -0.15 0.83
C ASP A 203 7.22 -0.10 -0.37
N SER A 204 6.65 -1.23 -0.76
CA SER A 204 5.65 -1.29 -1.83
C SER A 204 4.38 -0.50 -1.50
N VAL A 205 3.86 -0.64 -0.27
CA VAL A 205 2.69 0.11 0.21
C VAL A 205 3.01 1.61 0.28
N HIS A 206 4.21 1.98 0.73
CA HIS A 206 4.61 3.38 0.83
C HIS A 206 4.63 4.06 -0.54
N ILE A 207 5.23 3.41 -1.54
CA ILE A 207 5.28 3.99 -2.88
C ILE A 207 3.88 4.07 -3.47
N GLN A 208 3.03 3.05 -3.26
CA GLN A 208 1.62 3.13 -3.68
C GLN A 208 0.88 4.30 -3.03
N ALA A 209 0.97 4.44 -1.70
CA ALA A 209 0.33 5.55 -0.98
C ALA A 209 0.84 6.92 -1.46
N SER A 210 2.13 7.01 -1.80
CA SER A 210 2.73 8.23 -2.34
C SER A 210 2.18 8.55 -3.73
N LEU A 211 2.03 7.56 -4.60
CA LEU A 211 1.42 7.73 -5.92
C LEU A 211 -0.07 8.11 -5.82
N ASP A 212 -0.80 7.53 -4.86
CA ASP A 212 -2.21 7.87 -4.60
C ASP A 212 -2.36 9.28 -3.99
N THR A 213 -1.34 9.78 -3.28
CA THR A 213 -1.38 11.13 -2.67
C THR A 213 -0.94 12.20 -3.66
N TYR A 214 0.12 11.94 -4.42
CA TYR A 214 0.85 12.94 -5.18
C TYR A 214 0.74 12.76 -6.69
N GLY A 215 0.19 11.64 -7.19
CA GLY A 215 0.31 11.24 -8.58
C GLY A 215 1.77 10.89 -8.95
N THR A 216 1.99 10.46 -10.18
CA THR A 216 3.33 10.02 -10.66
C THR A 216 4.39 11.12 -10.73
N ILE A 217 4.00 12.40 -10.72
CA ILE A 217 4.92 13.55 -10.84
C ILE A 217 4.68 14.61 -9.75
N GLY A 218 3.97 14.29 -8.67
CA GLY A 218 3.68 15.31 -7.64
C GLY A 218 2.57 16.30 -8.01
N LEU A 219 1.90 16.09 -9.14
CA LEU A 219 0.83 16.93 -9.68
C LEU A 219 -0.55 16.65 -9.04
N GLY A 220 -0.62 15.66 -8.15
CA GLY A 220 -1.86 15.18 -7.51
C GLY A 220 -2.52 14.02 -8.26
N PRO A 221 -3.44 13.29 -7.59
CA PRO A 221 -4.03 12.04 -8.09
C PRO A 221 -4.97 12.23 -9.27
N ASN A 222 -5.53 13.43 -9.46
CA ASN A 222 -6.45 13.75 -10.55
C ASN A 222 -5.75 14.29 -11.80
N HIS A 223 -4.42 14.48 -11.78
CA HIS A 223 -3.69 15.01 -12.92
C HIS A 223 -3.18 13.90 -13.83
N ASN A 224 -3.89 13.71 -14.94
CA ASN A 224 -3.44 12.85 -16.01
C ASN A 224 -2.28 13.52 -16.76
N LEU A 225 -1.15 12.79 -16.80
CA LEU A 225 0.10 13.17 -17.46
C LEU A 225 -0.09 13.63 -18.91
N HIS A 226 -1.04 13.00 -19.62
CA HIS A 226 -1.33 13.34 -21.01
C HIS A 226 -1.97 14.72 -21.11
N THR A 227 -2.93 15.03 -20.22
CA THR A 227 -3.59 16.33 -20.17
C THR A 227 -2.62 17.41 -19.70
N TRP A 228 -1.74 17.11 -18.75
CA TRP A 228 -0.69 18.04 -18.32
C TRP A 228 0.31 18.35 -19.44
N LYS A 229 0.79 17.32 -20.15
CA LYS A 229 1.69 17.49 -21.30
C LYS A 229 0.99 18.26 -22.42
N GLN A 230 -0.29 18.00 -22.65
CA GLN A 230 -1.10 18.71 -23.61
C GLN A 230 -1.27 20.19 -23.22
N GLN A 231 -1.60 20.49 -21.96
CA GLN A 231 -1.69 21.86 -21.43
C GLN A 231 -0.36 22.60 -21.55
N LEU A 232 0.77 21.97 -21.24
CA LEU A 232 2.10 22.56 -21.44
C LEU A 232 2.40 22.85 -22.91
N SER A 233 2.01 21.93 -23.81
CA SER A 233 2.18 22.14 -25.25
C SER A 233 1.29 23.27 -25.76
N GLU A 234 0.08 23.40 -25.22
CA GLU A 234 -0.87 24.48 -25.54
C GLU A 234 -0.38 25.83 -24.99
N GLU A 235 0.15 25.88 -23.77
CA GLU A 235 0.74 27.08 -23.18
C GLU A 235 1.97 27.56 -23.97
N THR A 236 2.82 26.61 -24.39
CA THR A 236 3.99 26.91 -25.22
C THR A 236 3.56 27.47 -26.58
N LYS A 237 2.56 26.86 -27.23
CA LYS A 237 1.96 27.37 -28.47
C LYS A 237 1.38 28.76 -28.28
N TRP A 238 0.67 29.01 -27.18
CA TRP A 238 0.07 30.30 -26.87
C TRP A 238 1.12 31.41 -26.71
N LYS A 239 2.22 31.14 -26.02
CA LYS A 239 3.35 32.08 -25.90
C LYS A 239 3.96 32.41 -27.26
N THR A 240 4.08 31.41 -28.14
CA THR A 240 4.55 31.62 -29.52
C THR A 240 3.58 32.48 -30.32
N TYR A 241 2.27 32.20 -30.26
CA TYR A 241 1.26 33.02 -30.93
C TYR A 241 1.24 34.47 -30.45
N LEU A 242 1.40 34.71 -29.14
CA LEU A 242 1.47 36.06 -28.59
C LEU A 242 2.73 36.80 -29.05
N ARG A 243 3.87 36.10 -29.14
CA ARG A 243 5.11 36.66 -29.67
C ARG A 243 4.96 37.03 -31.15
N GLU A 244 4.46 36.11 -31.97
CA GLU A 244 4.20 36.35 -33.40
C GLU A 244 3.18 37.47 -33.61
N SER A 245 2.13 37.53 -32.78
CA SER A 245 1.14 38.61 -32.83
C SER A 245 1.76 39.96 -32.48
N ARG A 246 2.66 40.01 -31.48
CA ARG A 246 3.42 41.23 -31.15
C ARG A 246 4.39 41.64 -32.24
N GLU A 247 5.09 40.69 -32.86
CA GLU A 247 6.01 40.95 -33.96
C GLU A 247 5.26 41.47 -35.19
N ARG A 248 4.10 40.86 -35.52
CA ARG A 248 3.21 41.35 -36.58
C ARG A 248 2.67 42.74 -36.27
N LEU A 249 2.20 42.99 -35.05
CA LEU A 249 1.76 44.32 -34.61
C LEU A 249 2.89 45.35 -34.70
N ALA A 250 4.13 44.99 -34.32
CA ALA A 250 5.27 45.89 -34.40
C ALA A 250 5.68 46.18 -35.86
N ALA A 251 5.60 45.18 -36.74
CA ALA A 251 5.85 45.35 -38.16
C ALA A 251 4.77 46.21 -38.84
N THR A 252 3.49 45.98 -38.54
CA THR A 252 2.40 46.77 -39.09
C THR A 252 2.24 48.14 -38.43
N TRP A 253 2.81 48.37 -37.24
CA TRP A 253 2.78 49.70 -36.58
C TRP A 253 3.45 50.79 -37.43
N GLN A 254 4.40 50.42 -38.30
CA GLN A 254 5.04 51.34 -39.23
C GLN A 254 4.30 51.44 -40.59
N ASP A 255 3.46 50.46 -40.93
CA ASP A 255 2.68 50.42 -42.17
C ASP A 255 1.28 51.05 -42.04
N VAL A 256 0.84 51.38 -40.82
CA VAL A 256 -0.31 52.28 -40.65
C VAL A 256 0.20 53.71 -40.87
N ALA A 257 0.24 54.12 -42.12
CA ALA A 257 0.32 55.54 -42.47
C ALA A 257 -0.97 56.19 -41.95
N TRP A 258 -0.91 56.72 -40.73
CA TRP A 258 -1.95 57.60 -40.23
C TRP A 258 -1.90 58.87 -41.06
N ASP A 259 -2.90 59.05 -41.93
CA ASP A 259 -3.09 60.32 -42.62
C ASP A 259 -3.54 61.34 -41.55
N PRO A 260 -2.75 62.39 -41.27
CA PRO A 260 -3.09 63.37 -40.24
C PRO A 260 -4.43 64.07 -40.49
N ASP A 261 -4.91 64.08 -41.74
CA ASP A 261 -6.21 64.67 -42.10
C ASP A 261 -7.39 63.78 -41.64
N GLU A 262 -7.22 62.44 -41.55
CA GLU A 262 -8.26 61.53 -41.03
C GLU A 262 -8.45 61.65 -39.51
N LEU A 263 -7.44 62.10 -38.76
CA LEU A 263 -7.55 62.33 -37.31
C LEU A 263 -8.38 63.59 -36.97
N ALA A 264 -8.44 64.55 -37.89
CA ALA A 264 -9.19 65.80 -37.70
C ALA A 264 -10.70 65.60 -37.87
N GLU A 265 -11.14 64.58 -38.61
CA GLU A 265 -12.56 64.29 -38.85
C GLU A 265 -13.25 63.59 -37.65
N GLY A 266 -12.49 63.24 -36.60
CA GLY A 266 -12.99 62.51 -35.45
C GLY A 266 -13.24 61.02 -35.76
N PRO A 267 -13.46 60.17 -34.75
CA PRO A 267 -13.59 58.73 -34.96
C PRO A 267 -14.73 58.43 -35.94
N PRO A 268 -14.56 57.45 -36.86
CA PRO A 268 -15.64 57.04 -37.75
C PRO A 268 -16.86 56.67 -36.90
N LYS A 269 -18.03 57.24 -37.20
CA LYS A 269 -19.29 57.04 -36.46
C LYS A 269 -19.76 55.57 -36.35
N HIS A 270 -19.01 54.64 -36.93
CA HIS A 270 -19.32 53.20 -36.95
C HIS A 270 -18.43 52.35 -36.03
N TYR A 271 -17.41 52.93 -35.37
CA TYR A 271 -16.74 52.25 -34.27
C TYR A 271 -17.49 52.54 -32.97
N THR A 272 -18.62 51.87 -32.79
CA THR A 272 -19.08 51.61 -31.44
C THR A 272 -17.98 50.82 -30.73
N ALA A 273 -17.34 51.47 -29.76
CA ALA A 273 -16.71 50.82 -28.63
C ALA A 273 -17.56 49.62 -28.19
N TRP A 274 -16.94 48.59 -27.60
CA TRP A 274 -17.48 47.25 -27.28
C TRP A 274 -17.19 46.18 -28.35
N GLY A 275 -15.95 45.68 -28.35
CA GLY A 275 -15.75 44.25 -28.57
C GLY A 275 -16.43 43.44 -27.44
N PRO A 276 -16.81 42.18 -27.68
CA PRO A 276 -17.56 41.41 -26.70
C PRO A 276 -16.76 41.27 -25.40
N ARG A 277 -17.44 41.44 -24.26
CA ARG A 277 -16.82 41.22 -22.94
C ARG A 277 -16.47 39.74 -22.78
N PRO A 278 -15.50 39.40 -21.92
CA PRO A 278 -15.15 38.01 -21.67
C PRO A 278 -16.38 37.25 -21.15
N GLY A 279 -16.91 36.32 -21.96
CA GLY A 279 -18.11 35.53 -21.63
C GLY A 279 -19.16 35.42 -22.75
N GLU A 280 -19.09 36.23 -23.79
CA GLU A 280 -20.01 36.15 -24.94
C GLU A 280 -19.34 35.45 -26.14
N HIS A 281 -19.83 34.26 -26.50
CA HIS A 281 -19.41 33.59 -27.73
C HIS A 281 -19.93 34.34 -28.96
N PRO A 282 -19.10 34.65 -29.97
CA PRO A 282 -19.56 35.36 -31.17
C PRO A 282 -20.47 34.48 -32.03
N ILE A 283 -21.63 35.04 -32.41
CA ILE A 283 -22.73 34.41 -33.17
C ILE A 283 -22.39 34.16 -34.67
N TRP A 284 -21.12 34.27 -35.08
CA TRP A 284 -20.73 34.14 -36.48
C TRP A 284 -20.50 32.70 -36.98
N GLN A 285 -20.84 31.67 -36.19
CA GLN A 285 -20.79 30.27 -36.65
C GLN A 285 -22.00 29.81 -37.49
N ARG A 286 -22.90 30.71 -37.92
CA ARG A 286 -24.15 30.26 -38.59
C ARG A 286 -24.25 30.39 -40.11
N HIS A 287 -23.25 30.92 -40.83
CA HIS A 287 -23.34 30.98 -42.30
C HIS A 287 -22.01 30.73 -43.00
N ALA A 288 -21.74 29.47 -43.32
CA ALA A 288 -21.01 29.04 -44.53
C ALA A 288 -21.02 27.49 -44.62
N ARG A 289 -22.13 26.90 -45.09
CA ARG A 289 -22.05 25.62 -45.81
C ARG A 289 -22.03 25.95 -47.30
N PRO A 290 -20.97 25.60 -48.05
CA PRO A 290 -21.04 25.61 -49.50
C PRO A 290 -22.01 24.51 -49.94
N SER A 291 -22.95 24.92 -50.79
CA SER A 291 -23.88 24.07 -51.52
C SER A 291 -23.15 23.18 -52.51
N GLY A 292 -23.51 21.90 -52.54
CA GLY A 292 -23.35 21.04 -53.71
C GLY A 292 -22.28 19.97 -53.58
N TYR A 293 -22.68 18.78 -53.11
CA TYR A 293 -22.44 17.52 -53.82
C TYR A 293 -23.36 16.44 -53.22
N GLY A 294 -24.17 15.84 -54.09
CA GLY A 294 -24.71 14.48 -54.02
C GLY A 294 -25.44 14.05 -52.75
N ALA A 295 -26.76 14.15 -52.79
CA ALA A 295 -27.61 13.18 -52.10
C ALA A 295 -27.50 11.85 -52.84
N ASP A 296 -27.17 10.79 -52.12
CA ASP A 296 -27.60 9.41 -52.38
C ASP A 296 -27.82 8.77 -51.00
N ASP A 297 -29.08 8.81 -50.58
CA ASP A 297 -29.87 7.66 -50.13
C ASP A 297 -29.26 6.59 -49.21
N VAL A 298 -30.01 6.36 -48.10
CA VAL A 298 -30.40 5.02 -47.59
C VAL A 298 -29.29 4.31 -46.76
N ASP A 299 -29.46 3.87 -45.51
CA ASP A 299 -30.65 3.35 -44.84
C ASP A 299 -30.53 3.41 -43.31
N ASP A 300 -31.71 3.41 -42.72
CA ASP A 300 -32.05 3.19 -41.33
C ASP A 300 -31.58 1.80 -40.85
N ASN A 301 -30.89 1.71 -39.70
CA ASN A 301 -31.20 0.62 -38.77
C ASN A 301 -30.68 0.85 -37.34
N ARG A 302 -31.62 1.27 -36.51
CA ARG A 302 -31.66 0.96 -35.08
C ARG A 302 -31.73 -0.55 -34.84
N SER A 303 -31.24 -0.94 -33.67
CA SER A 303 -31.68 -2.07 -32.83
C SER A 303 -31.08 -3.46 -33.08
N LYS A 304 -30.36 -3.94 -32.05
CA LYS A 304 -30.53 -5.22 -31.31
C LYS A 304 -29.39 -5.27 -30.28
N VAL A 305 -29.61 -5.17 -28.96
CA VAL A 305 -30.23 -6.15 -28.05
C VAL A 305 -29.56 -7.52 -28.14
N VAL A 306 -28.79 -7.84 -27.08
CA VAL A 306 -28.58 -9.12 -26.33
C VAL A 306 -28.85 -10.43 -27.10
N GLU A 307 -27.93 -11.41 -27.18
CA GLU A 307 -27.58 -12.55 -26.27
C GLU A 307 -26.55 -13.37 -27.11
N PHE A 308 -25.48 -14.02 -26.64
CA PHE A 308 -25.20 -14.87 -25.48
C PHE A 308 -23.74 -14.68 -25.01
#